data_AF-A0A2X1LVJ3-F1
#
_entry.id   AF-A0A2X1LVJ3-F1
#
_cell.length_a   1.000
_cell.length_b   1.000
_cell.length_c   1.000
_cell.angle_alpha   90.00
_cell.angle_beta   90.00
_cell.angle_gamma   90.00
#
_symmetry.space_group_name_H-M   'P 1'
#
loop_
_entity.id
_entity.type
_entity.pdbx_description
1 polymer ?
#
loop_
_entity_poly.entity_id
_entity_poly.type
_entity_poly.pdbx_seq_one_letter_code
_entity_poly.pdbx_strand_id
1 'polypeptide(L)'
;MVVPFAATKLIYSPTRLCLTLRRGKVATTVAINWMERASFRVNDDMSIKALTFCDDLYDQNDDIDREDVAQRFDADFVLFTGELSALFNALVEAIGGEAER
;
A
#
# COMPACT_ATOMS: atom_id res chain seq x y z
N MET A 1 -3.81 11.29 19.79
CA MET A 1 -3.14 10.00 19.56
C MET A 1 -2.45 10.12 18.22
N VAL A 2 -1.12 10.29 18.25
CA VAL A 2 -0.31 10.58 17.05
C VAL A 2 -0.03 9.24 16.39
N VAL A 3 -0.71 8.94 15.29
CA VAL A 3 -0.40 7.77 14.46
C VAL A 3 0.99 8.00 13.86
N PRO A 4 1.97 7.10 14.08
CA PRO A 4 3.30 7.25 13.55
C PRO A 4 3.27 6.89 12.06
N PHE A 5 2.95 7.85 11.20
CA PHE A 5 3.15 7.70 9.77
C PHE A 5 4.65 7.71 9.49
N ALA A 6 5.22 6.52 9.26
CA ALA A 6 6.56 6.37 8.73
C ALA A 6 6.68 7.24 7.47
N ALA A 7 7.74 8.03 7.44
CA ALA A 7 7.95 9.10 6.49
C ALA A 7 7.91 8.58 5.04
N THR A 8 6.76 8.75 4.38
CA THR A 8 6.67 8.68 2.93
C THR A 8 7.67 9.66 2.35
N LYS A 9 8.55 9.15 1.49
CA LYS A 9 9.49 9.94 0.68
C LYS A 9 8.70 10.92 -0.18
N LEU A 10 8.37 12.09 0.38
CA LEU A 10 7.70 13.17 -0.33
C LEU A 10 8.67 13.68 -1.40
N ILE A 11 8.22 13.66 -2.66
CA ILE A 11 8.86 14.33 -3.80
C ILE A 11 8.85 15.87 -3.60
N TYR A 12 8.30 16.36 -2.48
CA TYR A 12 8.11 17.76 -2.16
C TYR A 12 8.75 18.13 -0.82
N SER A 13 9.58 19.18 -0.84
CA SER A 13 10.11 19.79 0.39
C SER A 13 8.95 20.17 1.35
N PRO A 14 9.08 19.91 2.67
CA PRO A 14 8.00 20.09 3.66
C PRO A 14 7.40 21.50 3.66
N THR A 15 8.22 22.51 3.37
CA THR A 15 7.80 23.92 3.28
C THR A 15 6.82 24.16 2.13
N ARG A 16 7.00 23.48 0.99
CA ARG A 16 6.12 23.66 -0.16
C ARG A 16 4.78 22.92 0.00
N LEU A 17 4.77 21.79 0.71
CA LEU A 17 3.55 21.01 0.98
C LEU A 17 2.57 21.80 1.87
N CYS A 18 3.08 22.39 2.96
CA CYS A 18 2.30 23.25 3.85
C CYS A 18 1.69 24.44 3.10
N LEU A 19 2.45 25.04 2.17
CA LEU A 19 2.00 26.18 1.39
C LEU A 19 0.88 25.82 0.39
N THR A 20 0.93 24.63 -0.22
CA THR A 20 -0.12 24.14 -1.13
C THR A 20 -1.40 23.75 -0.38
N LEU A 21 -1.28 23.11 0.80
CA LEU A 21 -2.43 22.77 1.65
C LEU A 21 -3.13 24.04 2.18
N ARG A 22 -2.35 25.04 2.63
CA ARG A 22 -2.87 26.35 3.05
C ARG A 22 -3.54 27.13 1.91
N ARG A 23 -3.21 26.81 0.66
CA ARG A 23 -3.83 27.38 -0.55
C ARG A 23 -5.10 26.64 -0.99
N GLY A 24 -5.63 25.72 -0.18
CA GLY A 24 -6.85 24.98 -0.47
C GLY A 24 -6.68 23.90 -1.54
N LYS A 25 -5.45 23.51 -1.89
CA LYS A 25 -5.21 22.39 -2.80
C LYS A 25 -5.28 21.08 -2.03
N VAL A 26 -6.12 20.17 -2.50
CA VAL A 26 -6.23 18.79 -2.01
C VAL A 26 -5.26 17.87 -2.76
N ALA A 27 -4.66 16.92 -2.05
CA ALA A 27 -3.84 15.89 -2.67
C ALA A 27 -4.75 14.88 -3.35
N THR A 28 -4.76 14.86 -4.69
CA THR A 28 -5.60 13.95 -5.49
C THR A 28 -5.01 12.54 -5.57
N THR A 29 -3.70 12.40 -5.34
CA THR A 29 -3.00 11.11 -5.36
C THR A 29 -1.91 11.09 -4.30
N VAL A 30 -1.88 10.04 -3.47
CA VAL A 30 -0.89 9.83 -2.43
C VAL A 30 -0.18 8.49 -2.65
N ALA A 31 1.15 8.50 -2.67
CA ALA A 31 1.94 7.28 -2.65
C ALA A 31 2.09 6.81 -1.20
N ILE A 32 1.84 5.53 -0.95
CA ILE A 32 1.90 4.89 0.35
C ILE A 32 2.90 3.75 0.25
N ASN A 33 3.80 3.68 1.23
CA ASN A 33 4.62 2.51 1.49
C ASN A 33 4.09 1.88 2.78
N TRP A 34 3.63 0.64 2.68
CA TRP A 34 3.07 -0.10 3.79
C TRP A 34 4.12 -1.07 4.32
N MET A 35 4.66 -0.75 5.50
CA MET A 35 5.58 -1.59 6.28
C MET A 35 6.79 -2.12 5.49
N GLU A 36 7.23 -1.43 4.44
CA GLU A 36 8.25 -1.90 3.49
C GLU A 36 7.88 -3.20 2.74
N ARG A 37 6.65 -3.70 2.90
CA ARG A 37 6.14 -4.94 2.29
C ARG A 37 5.43 -4.69 0.97
N ALA A 38 4.73 -3.56 0.87
CA ALA A 38 4.04 -3.16 -0.35
C ALA A 38 4.09 -1.65 -0.57
N SER A 39 4.15 -1.23 -1.82
CA SER A 39 4.07 0.17 -2.24
C SER A 39 2.95 0.35 -3.24
N PHE A 40 2.12 1.38 -3.07
CA PHE A 40 1.00 1.66 -3.96
C PHE A 40 0.63 3.15 -3.95
N ARG A 41 -0.18 3.57 -4.92
CA ARG A 41 -0.76 4.92 -4.97
C ARG A 41 -2.26 4.84 -4.75
N VAL A 42 -2.77 5.67 -3.85
CA VAL A 42 -4.21 5.86 -3.60
C VAL A 42 -4.64 7.18 -4.20
N ASN A 43 -5.71 7.17 -4.98
CA ASN A 43 -6.36 8.38 -5.47
C ASN A 43 -7.55 8.77 -4.59
N ASP A 44 -8.09 9.96 -4.81
CA ASP A 44 -9.25 10.50 -4.09
C ASP A 44 -10.55 9.73 -4.32
N ASP A 45 -10.66 8.98 -5.42
CA ASP A 45 -11.74 8.03 -5.71
C ASP A 45 -11.58 6.65 -5.02
N MET A 46 -10.63 6.54 -4.08
CA MET A 46 -10.18 5.29 -3.45
C MET A 46 -9.59 4.25 -4.44
N SER A 47 -9.27 4.63 -5.68
CA SER A 47 -8.60 3.71 -6.59
C SER A 47 -7.14 3.49 -6.18
N ILE A 48 -6.76 2.21 -6.06
CA ILE A 48 -5.39 1.77 -5.81
C ILE A 48 -4.70 1.52 -7.16
N LYS A 49 -3.54 2.13 -7.37
CA LYS A 49 -2.75 2.00 -8.60
C LYS A 49 -1.29 1.67 -8.31
N ALA A 50 -0.67 0.96 -9.24
CA ALA A 50 0.75 0.58 -9.19
C ALA A 50 1.14 -0.09 -7.86
N LEU A 51 0.37 -1.11 -7.46
CA LEU A 51 0.70 -1.97 -6.33
C LEU A 51 1.93 -2.81 -6.68
N THR A 52 2.93 -2.76 -5.81
CA THR A 52 4.18 -3.52 -5.93
C THR A 52 4.51 -4.10 -4.56
N PHE A 53 4.73 -5.42 -4.50
CA PHE A 53 5.19 -6.10 -3.29
C PHE A 53 6.72 -6.09 -3.21
N CYS A 54 7.27 -6.24 -2.01
CA CYS A 54 8.70 -6.41 -1.79
C CYS A 54 9.19 -7.73 -2.37
N ASP A 55 10.42 -7.77 -2.87
CA ASP A 55 11.08 -8.97 -3.40
C ASP A 55 11.11 -10.10 -2.35
N ASP A 56 11.27 -9.77 -1.06
CA ASP A 56 11.26 -10.74 0.05
C ASP A 56 9.97 -11.58 0.13
N LEU A 57 8.85 -11.09 -0.40
CA LEU A 57 7.60 -11.85 -0.46
C LEU A 57 7.61 -12.88 -1.59
N TYR A 58 8.31 -12.61 -2.69
CA TYR A 58 8.48 -13.55 -3.79
C TYR A 58 9.46 -14.67 -3.42
N ASP A 59 10.48 -14.34 -2.63
CA ASP A 59 11.50 -15.28 -2.18
C ASP A 59 10.97 -16.33 -1.18
N GLN A 60 9.80 -16.10 -0.55
CA GLN A 60 9.21 -17.05 0.41
C GLN A 60 8.72 -18.36 -0.22
N ASN A 61 8.42 -18.36 -1.53
CA ASN A 61 7.95 -19.53 -2.25
C ASN A 61 8.99 -20.08 -3.24
N ASP A 62 10.25 -19.64 -3.14
CA ASP A 62 11.30 -20.01 -4.10
C ASP A 62 11.73 -21.49 -3.97
N ASP A 63 11.32 -22.16 -2.89
CA ASP A 63 11.45 -23.61 -2.69
C ASP A 63 10.47 -24.44 -3.54
N ILE A 64 9.48 -23.80 -4.18
CA ILE A 64 8.55 -24.48 -5.10
C ILE A 64 9.20 -24.57 -6.49
N ASP A 65 9.28 -25.79 -7.01
CA ASP A 65 9.90 -26.07 -8.30
C ASP A 65 9.23 -25.26 -9.43
N ARG A 66 10.05 -24.73 -10.35
CA ARG A 66 9.62 -23.82 -11.41
C ARG A 66 8.79 -24.51 -12.49
N GLU A 67 8.85 -25.85 -12.56
CA GLU A 67 8.06 -26.66 -13.48
C GLU A 67 6.59 -26.79 -13.04
N ASP A 68 6.29 -26.62 -11.75
CA ASP A 68 4.93 -26.69 -11.19
C ASP A 68 4.27 -25.30 -11.10
N VAL A 69 4.05 -24.69 -12.27
CA VAL A 69 3.52 -23.32 -12.43
C VAL A 69 2.18 -23.12 -11.69
N ALA A 70 1.30 -24.12 -11.69
CA ALA A 70 -0.01 -24.04 -11.02
C ALA A 70 0.14 -23.99 -9.49
N GLN A 71 1.01 -24.83 -8.93
CA GLN A 71 1.22 -24.91 -7.49
C GLN A 71 1.93 -23.66 -6.96
N ARG A 72 2.90 -23.13 -7.71
CA ARG A 72 3.56 -21.87 -7.39
C ARG A 72 2.59 -20.70 -7.42
N PHE A 73 1.74 -20.62 -8.44
CA PHE A 73 0.72 -19.58 -8.53
C PHE A 73 -0.26 -19.63 -7.35
N ASP A 74 -0.74 -20.81 -6.97
CA ASP A 74 -1.65 -20.95 -5.82
C ASP A 74 -0.97 -20.54 -4.51
N ALA A 75 0.29 -20.92 -4.30
CA ALA A 75 1.06 -20.53 -3.12
C ALA A 75 1.30 -19.01 -3.06
N ASP A 76 1.71 -18.42 -4.17
CA ASP A 76 1.90 -16.97 -4.31
C ASP A 76 0.57 -16.23 -4.09
N PHE A 77 -0.53 -16.74 -4.64
CA PHE A 77 -1.86 -16.15 -4.49
C PHE A 77 -2.32 -16.15 -3.04
N VAL A 78 -2.16 -17.27 -2.31
CA VAL A 78 -2.50 -17.34 -0.88
C VAL A 78 -1.65 -16.37 -0.06
N LEU A 79 -0.35 -16.29 -0.35
CA LEU A 79 0.57 -15.40 0.34
C LEU A 79 0.21 -13.92 0.11
N PHE A 80 0.01 -13.53 -1.15
CA PHE A 80 -0.33 -12.14 -1.49
C PHE A 80 -1.74 -11.75 -1.03
N THR A 81 -2.71 -12.64 -1.07
CA THR A 81 -4.07 -12.34 -0.59
C THR A 81 -4.12 -12.14 0.91
N GLY A 82 -3.34 -12.90 1.69
CA GLY A 82 -3.18 -12.68 3.13
C GLY A 82 -2.63 -11.29 3.44
N GLU A 83 -1.57 -10.89 2.73
CA GLU A 83 -0.96 -9.56 2.87
C GLU A 83 -1.90 -8.43 2.44
N LEU A 84 -2.59 -8.61 1.32
CA LEU A 84 -3.60 -7.66 0.85
C LEU A 84 -4.71 -7.47 1.86
N SER A 85 -5.21 -8.55 2.47
CA SER A 85 -6.27 -8.46 3.47
C SER A 85 -5.83 -7.60 4.67
N ALA A 86 -4.62 -7.80 5.18
CA ALA A 86 -4.06 -6.99 6.25
C ALA A 86 -3.90 -5.51 5.83
N LEU A 87 -3.40 -5.27 4.62
CA LEU A 87 -3.26 -3.92 4.05
C LEU A 87 -4.61 -3.21 3.92
N PHE A 88 -5.64 -3.89 3.41
CA PHE A 88 -6.97 -3.32 3.25
C PHE A 88 -7.60 -2.98 4.60
N ASN A 89 -7.51 -3.87 5.59
CA ASN A 89 -8.02 -3.59 6.94
C ASN A 89 -7.34 -2.35 7.54
N ALA A 90 -6.01 -2.26 7.44
CA ALA A 90 -5.27 -1.09 7.92
C ALA A 90 -5.61 0.19 7.16
N LEU A 91 -5.85 0.09 5.84
CA LEU A 91 -6.23 1.23 5.00
C LEU A 91 -7.62 1.75 5.37
N VAL A 92 -8.59 0.87 5.55
CA VAL A 92 -9.96 1.21 5.97
C VAL A 92 -9.94 1.88 7.34
N GLU A 93 -9.21 1.31 8.30
CA GLU A 93 -9.06 1.90 9.64
C GLU A 93 -8.41 3.28 9.57
N ALA A 94 -7.36 3.45 8.77
CA ALA A 94 -6.65 4.72 8.61
C ALA A 94 -7.50 5.84 7.96
N ILE A 95 -8.46 5.49 7.11
CA ILE A 95 -9.35 6.44 6.43
C ILE A 95 -10.55 6.83 7.31
N GLY A 96 -10.76 6.16 8.44
CA GLY A 96 -11.83 6.46 9.40
C GLY A 96 -12.97 5.44 9.43
N GLY A 97 -12.74 4.23 8.89
CA GLY A 97 -13.70 3.13 8.89
C GLY A 97 -14.55 3.05 7.62
N GLU A 98 -15.30 1.95 7.50
CA GLU A 98 -16.31 1.81 6.44
C GLU A 98 -17.49 2.73 6.73
N ALA A 99 -18.13 3.28 5.69
CA ALA A 99 -19.38 3.99 5.86
C ALA A 99 -20.43 3.00 6.38
N GLU A 100 -20.74 3.10 7.67
CA GLU A 100 -21.84 2.36 8.30
C GLU A 100 -23.12 2.70 7.54
N ARG A 101 -23.78 1.68 6.98
CA ARG A 101 -24.94 1.84 6.09
C ARG A 101 -26.23 1.51 6.81
#